data_AF-A0A3D5L8Z9-F1
#
_entry.id   AF-A0A3D5L8Z9-F1
#
_cell.length_a   1.000
_cell.length_b   1.000
_cell.length_c   1.000
_cell.angle_alpha   90.00
_cell.angle_beta   90.00
_cell.angle_gamma   90.00
#
_symmetry.space_group_name_H-M   'P 1'
#
loop_
_entity.id
_entity.type
_entity.pdbx_description
1 polymer ?
#
loop_
_entity_poly.entity_id
_entity_poly.type
_entity_poly.pdbx_seq_one_letter_code
_entity_poly.pdbx_strand_id
1 'polypeptide(L)'
;MYLVDNNQYAFQFDDEVYHYFTEYVLNQGKDRLQWGAGRIVHHVDLSKEVKSLKKKIAEGGHDVSEELYALKKMEEEQLACFDDDIRYMTQAVDTLTDGLKKAKEV
;
A
#
# COMPACT_ATOMS: atom_id res chain seq x y z
N MET A 1 5.30 25.37 -5.73
CA MET A 1 5.72 24.63 -4.53
C MET A 1 4.71 23.51 -4.34
N TYR A 2 5.00 22.33 -4.90
CA TYR A 2 4.09 21.19 -4.86
C TYR A 2 4.23 20.51 -3.49
N LEU A 3 3.50 21.00 -2.49
CA LEU A 3 3.30 20.33 -1.19
C LEU A 3 2.08 19.38 -1.24
N VAL A 4 1.66 19.02 -2.45
CA VAL A 4 0.59 18.06 -2.66
C VAL A 4 1.26 16.70 -2.83
N ASP A 5 1.85 16.20 -1.75
CA ASP A 5 2.11 14.77 -1.64
C ASP A 5 1.93 14.29 -0.18
N ASN A 6 1.10 13.25 -0.09
CA ASN A 6 0.95 12.23 0.95
C ASN A 6 0.39 12.52 2.37
N ASN A 7 -0.89 12.13 2.51
CA ASN A 7 -1.41 11.20 3.52
C ASN A 7 -1.74 11.70 4.96
N GLN A 8 -1.37 12.92 5.38
CA GLN A 8 -1.81 13.40 6.71
C GLN A 8 -3.34 13.60 6.79
N TYR A 9 -3.96 14.10 5.72
CA TYR A 9 -5.40 14.34 5.65
C TYR A 9 -6.23 13.05 5.74
N ALA A 10 -5.67 11.93 5.29
CA ALA A 10 -6.32 10.63 5.37
C ALA A 10 -6.69 10.27 6.82
N PHE A 11 -5.80 10.60 7.77
CA PHE A 11 -5.99 10.40 9.21
C PHE A 11 -6.80 11.52 9.91
N GLN A 12 -7.34 12.47 9.14
CA GLN A 12 -8.31 13.47 9.62
C GLN A 12 -9.75 13.11 9.23
N PHE A 13 -9.93 12.14 8.34
CA PHE A 13 -11.24 11.60 8.00
C PHE A 13 -11.65 10.50 8.99
N ASP A 14 -12.96 10.27 9.07
CA ASP A 14 -13.50 9.10 9.75
C ASP A 14 -13.09 7.81 9.04
N ASP A 15 -13.03 6.71 9.78
CA ASP A 15 -12.58 5.40 9.25
C ASP A 15 -13.37 4.96 8.02
N GLU A 16 -14.66 5.26 7.99
CA GLU A 16 -15.54 4.92 6.87
C GLU A 16 -15.13 5.64 5.58
N VAL A 17 -14.73 6.90 5.68
CA VAL A 17 -14.29 7.70 4.53
C VAL A 17 -12.93 7.22 4.05
N TYR A 18 -12.00 6.96 4.98
CA TYR A 18 -10.70 6.38 4.65
C TYR A 18 -10.85 5.04 3.93
N HIS A 19 -11.64 4.13 4.50
CA HIS A 19 -11.87 2.82 3.93
C HIS A 19 -12.55 2.90 2.56
N TYR A 20 -13.56 3.77 2.40
CA TYR A 20 -14.23 3.98 1.11
C TYR A 20 -13.25 4.39 0.01
N PHE A 21 -12.35 5.34 0.28
CA PHE A 21 -11.36 5.76 -0.70
C PHE A 21 -10.30 4.70 -0.98
N THR A 22 -9.83 3.99 0.05
CA THR A 22 -8.89 2.87 -0.12
C THR A 22 -9.51 1.77 -0.99
N GLU A 23 -10.73 1.34 -0.68
CA GLU A 23 -11.47 0.35 -1.46
C GLU A 23 -11.77 0.82 -2.88
N TYR A 24 -12.14 2.09 -3.06
CA TYR A 24 -12.38 2.66 -4.38
C TYR A 24 -11.14 2.59 -5.29
N VAL A 25 -9.94 2.75 -4.72
CA VAL A 25 -8.69 2.69 -5.47
C VAL A 25 -8.25 1.24 -5.72
N LEU A 26 -8.41 0.35 -4.72
CA LEU A 26 -7.97 -1.04 -4.81
C LEU A 26 -8.91 -1.92 -5.65
N ASN A 27 -10.23 -1.73 -5.55
CA ASN A 27 -11.26 -2.61 -6.13
C ASN A 27 -11.95 -2.00 -7.36
N GLN A 28 -11.23 -1.15 -8.11
CA GLN A 28 -11.78 -0.49 -9.27
C GLN A 28 -12.02 -1.45 -10.44
N GLY A 29 -13.22 -1.39 -11.04
CA GLY A 29 -13.57 -2.19 -12.21
C GLY A 29 -12.70 -1.85 -13.43
N LYS A 30 -12.36 -2.88 -14.23
CA LYS A 30 -11.44 -2.81 -15.38
C LYS A 30 -11.84 -1.80 -16.46
N ASP A 31 -13.12 -1.44 -16.49
CA ASP A 31 -13.74 -0.61 -17.52
C ASP A 31 -13.62 0.89 -17.21
N ARG A 32 -13.19 1.25 -15.99
CA ARG A 32 -12.99 2.65 -15.63
C ARG A 32 -11.59 3.11 -16.02
N LEU A 33 -11.55 4.26 -16.67
CA LEU A 33 -10.31 4.97 -16.93
C LEU A 33 -9.77 5.51 -15.58
N GLN A 34 -8.57 5.05 -15.21
CA GLN A 34 -7.54 5.79 -14.45
C GLN A 34 -7.19 5.40 -12.98
N TRP A 35 -5.85 5.33 -12.78
CA TRP A 35 -5.00 5.51 -11.60
C TRP A 35 -4.90 4.41 -10.54
N GLY A 36 -5.89 3.54 -10.34
CA GLY A 36 -5.84 2.50 -9.31
C GLY A 36 -5.62 1.07 -9.81
N ALA A 37 -6.40 0.64 -10.80
CA ALA A 37 -6.46 -0.75 -11.24
C ALA A 37 -5.10 -1.26 -11.77
N GLY A 38 -4.49 -2.19 -11.03
CA GLY A 38 -3.20 -2.79 -11.35
C GLY A 38 -2.00 -1.85 -11.20
N ARG A 39 -2.17 -0.67 -10.59
CA ARG A 39 -1.09 0.30 -10.34
C ARG A 39 -0.68 0.38 -8.87
N ILE A 40 -1.60 0.14 -7.95
CA ILE A 40 -1.29 -0.01 -6.53
C ILE A 40 -1.14 -1.49 -6.27
N VAL A 41 0.10 -1.91 -5.98
CA VAL A 41 0.46 -3.31 -5.78
C VAL A 41 0.12 -3.73 -4.35
N HIS A 42 0.45 -2.88 -3.38
CA HIS A 42 0.16 -3.09 -1.96
C HIS A 42 -0.21 -1.80 -1.23
N HIS A 43 -1.04 -1.95 -0.20
CA HIS A 43 -1.44 -0.88 0.70
C HIS A 43 -1.26 -1.36 2.14
N VAL A 44 -0.63 -0.52 2.97
CA VAL A 44 -0.54 -0.75 4.42
C VAL A 44 -1.24 0.39 5.14
N ASP A 45 -2.20 0.01 5.96
CA ASP A 45 -2.99 0.92 6.77
C ASP A 45 -2.29 1.16 8.11
N LEU A 46 -1.93 2.42 8.38
CA LEU A 46 -1.30 2.89 9.62
C LEU A 46 -2.27 3.67 10.50
N SER A 47 -3.56 3.70 10.16
CA SER A 47 -4.57 4.54 10.83
C SER A 47 -4.67 4.23 12.31
N LYS A 48 -4.60 2.95 12.68
CA LYS A 48 -4.65 2.48 14.06
C LYS A 48 -3.47 3.00 14.88
N GLU A 49 -2.25 2.87 14.37
CA GLU A 49 -1.02 3.30 15.03
C GLU A 49 -1.01 4.83 15.18
N VAL A 50 -1.40 5.57 14.15
CA VAL A 50 -1.51 7.04 14.19
C VAL A 50 -2.55 7.49 15.22
N LYS A 51 -3.72 6.83 15.29
CA LYS A 51 -4.76 7.15 16.27
C LYS A 51 -4.32 6.87 17.69
N SER A 52 -3.63 5.74 17.92
CA SER A 52 -3.10 5.38 19.23
C SER A 52 -2.06 6.39 19.71
N LEU A 53 -1.11 6.79 18.85
CA LEU A 53 -0.11 7.79 19.18
C LEU A 53 -0.73 9.16 19.50
N LYS A 54 -1.70 9.62 18.71
CA LYS A 54 -2.43 10.87 18.98
C LYS A 54 -3.12 10.84 20.34
N LYS A 55 -3.75 9.71 20.69
CA LYS A 55 -4.40 9.51 22.00
C LYS A 55 -3.38 9.60 23.14
N LYS A 56 -2.24 8.89 23.03
CA LYS A 56 -1.18 8.90 24.03
C LYS A 56 -0.61 10.30 24.26
N ILE A 57 -0.38 11.07 23.20
CA ILE A 57 0.05 12.47 23.32
C ILE A 57 -0.97 13.30 24.10
N ALA A 58 -2.26 13.15 23.80
CA ALA A 58 -3.33 13.90 24.48
C ALA A 58 -3.47 13.52 25.97
N GLU A 59 -3.20 12.27 26.32
CA GLU A 59 -3.29 11.74 27.68
C GLU A 59 -1.96 11.86 28.47
N GLY A 60 -0.90 12.40 27.87
CA GLY A 60 0.43 12.49 28.49
C GLY A 60 1.16 11.15 28.62
N GLY A 61 0.74 10.14 27.85
CA GLY A 61 1.39 8.84 27.79
C GLY A 61 2.69 8.89 26.97
N HIS A 62 3.71 8.20 27.46
CA HIS A 62 5.03 8.13 26.82
C HIS A 62 5.43 6.72 26.35
N ASP A 63 4.70 5.70 26.77
CA ASP A 63 4.97 4.32 26.35
C ASP A 63 4.41 4.07 24.94
N VAL A 64 5.31 3.83 23.99
CA VAL A 64 5.01 3.57 22.57
C VAL A 64 5.40 2.14 22.15
N SER A 65 5.60 1.24 23.12
CA SER A 65 6.09 -0.12 22.85
C SER A 65 5.13 -0.93 21.98
N GLU A 66 3.82 -0.73 22.15
CA GLU A 66 2.78 -1.39 21.35
C GLU A 66 2.84 -0.99 19.87
N GLU A 67 2.91 0.31 19.58
CA GLU A 67 2.97 0.82 18.21
C GLU A 67 4.29 0.44 17.54
N LEU A 68 5.40 0.49 18.29
CA LEU A 68 6.69 0.04 17.77
C LEU A 68 6.67 -1.45 17.39
N TYR A 69 6.03 -2.29 18.20
CA TYR A 69 5.87 -3.70 17.89
C TYR A 69 5.00 -3.92 16.65
N ALA A 70 3.87 -3.23 16.56
CA ALA A 70 2.98 -3.30 15.39
C ALA A 70 3.68 -2.86 14.10
N LEU A 71 4.41 -1.75 14.14
CA LEU A 71 5.14 -1.23 12.98
C LEU A 71 6.23 -2.18 12.48
N LYS A 72 6.97 -2.82 13.40
CA LYS A 72 7.98 -3.83 13.03
C LYS A 72 7.35 -5.04 12.35
N LYS A 73 6.20 -5.49 12.86
CA LYS A 73 5.47 -6.61 12.23
C LYS A 73 4.98 -6.23 10.83
N MET A 74 4.44 -5.02 10.66
CA MET A 74 4.01 -4.52 9.35
C MET A 74 5.19 -4.38 8.36
N GLU A 75 6.36 -3.97 8.85
CA GLU A 75 7.60 -3.93 8.04
C GLU A 75 8.00 -5.32 7.55
N GLU A 76 8.00 -6.33 8.44
CA GLU A 76 8.28 -7.72 8.09
C GLU A 76 7.30 -8.26 7.04
N GLU A 77 6.00 -7.97 7.20
CA GLU A 77 4.96 -8.33 6.24
C GLU A 77 5.15 -7.64 4.88
N GLN A 78 5.51 -6.35 4.87
CA GLN A 78 5.80 -5.61 3.64
C GLN A 78 7.01 -6.15 2.90
N LEU A 79 8.09 -6.50 3.61
CA LEU A 79 9.29 -7.07 3.00
C LEU A 79 8.98 -8.40 2.31
N ALA A 80 8.16 -9.25 2.93
CA ALA A 80 7.70 -10.49 2.32
C ALA A 80 6.88 -10.22 1.04
N CYS A 81 5.97 -9.25 1.08
CA CYS A 81 5.22 -8.84 -0.11
C CYS A 81 6.13 -8.31 -1.24
N PHE A 82 7.15 -7.52 -0.92
CA PHE A 82 8.10 -7.01 -1.91
C PHE A 82 8.90 -8.14 -2.58
N ASP A 83 9.33 -9.15 -1.83
CA ASP A 83 10.01 -10.32 -2.40
C ASP A 83 9.08 -11.07 -3.37
N ASP A 84 7.80 -11.22 -3.01
CA ASP A 84 6.78 -11.85 -3.84
C ASP A 84 6.57 -11.07 -5.16
N ASP A 85 6.48 -9.74 -5.08
CA ASP A 85 6.33 -8.84 -6.23
C ASP A 85 7.52 -8.93 -7.19
N ILE A 86 8.74 -8.92 -6.65
CA ILE A 86 9.96 -9.03 -7.47
C ILE A 86 9.97 -10.36 -8.22
N ARG A 87 9.59 -11.46 -7.56
CA ARG A 87 9.50 -12.77 -8.20
C ARG A 87 8.44 -12.78 -9.30
N TYR A 88 7.26 -12.23 -9.04
CA TYR A 88 6.19 -12.13 -10.02
C TYR A 88 6.61 -11.30 -11.25
N MET A 89 7.21 -10.12 -11.04
CA MET A 89 7.67 -9.27 -12.14
C MET A 89 8.77 -9.94 -12.96
N THR A 90 9.70 -10.65 -12.30
CA THR A 90 10.75 -11.41 -13.00
C THR A 90 10.14 -12.49 -13.91
N GLN A 91 9.19 -13.27 -13.39
CA GLN A 91 8.49 -14.30 -14.16
C GLN A 91 7.68 -13.73 -15.32
N ALA A 92 7.04 -12.57 -15.11
CA ALA A 92 6.32 -11.87 -16.17
C ALA A 92 7.25 -11.43 -17.31
N VAL A 93 8.44 -10.91 -16.98
CA VAL A 93 9.46 -10.52 -17.97
C VAL A 93 9.99 -11.73 -18.73
N ASP A 94 10.27 -12.84 -18.06
CA ASP A 94 10.71 -14.08 -18.70
C ASP A 94 9.66 -14.60 -19.69
N THR A 95 8.39 -14.61 -19.27
CA THR A 95 7.26 -15.02 -20.11
C THR A 95 7.13 -14.15 -21.36
N LEU A 96 7.24 -12.83 -21.21
CA LEU A 96 7.20 -11.89 -22.34
C LEU A 96 8.39 -12.10 -23.28
N THR A 97 9.58 -12.30 -22.72
CA THR A 97 10.81 -12.52 -23.49
C THR A 97 10.71 -13.78 -24.34
N ASP A 98 10.20 -14.87 -23.77
CA ASP A 98 10.00 -16.13 -24.50
C ASP A 98 8.90 -16.02 -25.56
N GLY A 99 7.83 -15.28 -25.28
CA GLY A 99 6.80 -14.97 -26.27
C GLY A 99 7.35 -14.20 -27.48
N LEU A 100 8.20 -13.20 -27.24
CA LEU A 100 8.85 -12.40 -28.29
C LEU A 100 9.83 -13.22 -29.13
N LYS A 101 10.60 -14.13 -28.50
CA LYS A 101 11.49 -15.05 -29.23
C LYS A 101 10.70 -15.93 -30.20
N LYS A 102 9.63 -16.56 -29.73
CA LYS A 102 8.75 -17.41 -30.56
C LYS A 102 8.12 -16.62 -31.72
N ALA A 103 7.66 -15.40 -31.48
CA ALA A 103 7.04 -14.57 -32.53
C ALA A 103 8.04 -14.13 -33.62
N LYS A 104 9.34 -14.07 -33.32
CA LYS A 104 10.40 -13.74 -34.29
C LYS A 104 10.78 -14.93 -35.19
N GLU A 105 10.48 -16.15 -34.76
CA GLU A 105 10.76 -17.39 -35.50
C GLU A 105 9.65 -17.76 -36.50
N VAL A 106 8.54 -17.03 -36.50
CA VAL A 106 7.39 -17.14 -37.44
C VAL A 106 7.48 -16.05 -38.51
#